data_AF-A0A1F2VZ72-F1
#
_entry.id   AF-A0A1F2VZ72-F1
#
_cell.length_a   1.000
_cell.length_b   1.000
_cell.length_c   1.000
_cell.angle_alpha   90.00
_cell.angle_beta   90.00
_cell.angle_gamma   90.00
#
_symmetry.space_group_name_H-M   'P 1'
#
loop_
_entity.id
_entity.type
_entity.pdbx_description
1 polymer ?
#
loop_
_entity_poly.entity_id
_entity_poly.type
_entity_poly.pdbx_seq_one_letter_code
_entity_poly.pdbx_strand_id
1 'polypeptide(L)'
;MDFSRRAIALDPGEPVYRFNLAVALVGAGRLDEARAAYQEGVARTLFLDDARTQARAEPGIEEAYLAGALTDLELVLRYRPDLSDQVRSFKEQIVGPISTGSLSAEGSSPTTFADIEADLYPAELQWQAHLDGYDEARDVISAQWYHQDPAGLGWAVIPEVSQSIPPTFGTDGRYFVLSPYLSRTYPLGCLPGGAYRAELYVNGRLAAQAEGSTDFADLAAFTGRDLTMALCRPGDWLRREDRLPGLVDGFTSADGQSGVLAVRYALPGSLRQVPEISANIIELTMTAFGSWLPGTPVYDAQNGTTSDYFMGLTDTAWRRYNYDSGYVEVAAGMSDDGAVLVGAVYGPYAWFDGVEPYRILDSMITLE
;
A
#
# COMPACT_ATOMS: atom_id res chain seq x y z
N MET A 1 1.27 11.06 32.49
CA MET A 1 0.08 11.68 33.10
C MET A 1 0.27 13.17 33.42
N ASP A 2 1.11 13.56 34.39
CA ASP A 2 1.29 14.99 34.75
C ASP A 2 1.83 15.84 33.58
N PHE A 3 2.87 15.36 32.90
CA PHE A 3 3.39 15.99 31.69
C PHE A 3 2.32 16.19 30.60
N SER A 4 1.52 15.16 30.32
CA SER A 4 0.43 15.24 29.33
C SER A 4 -0.62 16.28 29.71
N ARG A 5 -1.01 16.35 31.00
CA ARG A 5 -1.95 17.38 31.49
C ARG A 5 -1.39 18.79 31.35
N ARG A 6 -0.10 18.98 31.66
CA ARG A 6 0.58 20.26 31.46
C ARG A 6 0.67 20.65 29.98
N ALA A 7 0.93 19.69 29.10
CA ALA A 7 0.95 19.92 27.65
C ALA A 7 -0.44 20.35 27.13
N ILE A 8 -1.51 19.65 27.54
CA ILE A 8 -2.91 20.03 27.21
C ILE A 8 -3.24 21.45 27.69
N ALA A 9 -2.73 21.87 28.85
CA ALA A 9 -2.95 23.22 29.35
C ALA A 9 -2.20 24.31 28.54
N LEU A 10 -1.07 23.97 27.94
CA LEU A 10 -0.28 24.89 27.10
C LEU A 10 -0.81 24.96 25.67
N ASP A 11 -1.22 23.82 25.12
CA ASP A 11 -1.80 23.70 23.79
C ASP A 11 -2.99 22.74 23.84
N PRO A 12 -4.21 23.27 24.05
CA PRO A 12 -5.42 22.46 24.14
C PRO A 12 -5.91 21.98 22.78
N GLY A 13 -5.35 22.47 21.66
CA GLY A 13 -5.77 22.09 20.31
C GLY A 13 -5.14 20.78 19.83
N GLU A 14 -3.95 20.45 20.33
CA GLU A 14 -3.19 19.25 19.93
C GLU A 14 -3.84 17.94 20.43
N PRO A 15 -4.28 17.03 19.53
CA PRO A 15 -4.86 15.75 19.91
C PRO A 15 -3.89 14.80 20.62
N VAL A 16 -2.61 14.79 20.21
CA VAL A 16 -1.61 13.82 20.67
C VAL A 16 -1.44 13.83 22.19
N TYR A 17 -1.51 15.00 22.83
CA TYR A 17 -1.38 15.08 24.29
C TYR A 17 -2.49 14.36 25.05
N ARG A 18 -3.69 14.28 24.46
CA ARG A 18 -4.83 13.56 25.04
C ARG A 18 -4.69 12.06 24.83
N PHE A 19 -4.21 11.62 23.68
CA PHE A 19 -3.87 10.20 23.46
C PHE A 19 -2.75 9.73 24.39
N ASN A 20 -1.71 10.54 24.57
CA ASN A 20 -0.64 10.26 25.53
C ASN A 20 -1.14 10.20 26.98
N LEU A 21 -2.11 11.04 27.34
CA LEU A 21 -2.77 10.95 28.65
C LEU A 21 -3.58 9.67 28.76
N ALA A 22 -4.37 9.35 27.74
CA ALA A 22 -5.26 8.20 27.68
C ALA A 22 -4.48 6.89 27.81
N VAL A 23 -3.44 6.65 26.99
CA VAL A 23 -2.65 5.42 27.06
C VAL A 23 -1.96 5.25 28.41
N ALA A 24 -1.45 6.34 29.01
CA ALA A 24 -0.87 6.31 30.34
C ALA A 24 -1.90 5.94 31.43
N LEU A 25 -3.17 6.35 31.26
CA LEU A 25 -4.28 5.96 32.13
C LEU A 25 -4.67 4.49 31.93
N VAL A 26 -4.66 3.98 30.70
CA VAL A 26 -4.86 2.55 30.41
C VAL A 26 -3.80 1.71 31.11
N GLY A 27 -2.52 2.04 30.94
CA GLY A 27 -1.42 1.33 31.60
C GLY A 27 -1.52 1.34 33.13
N ALA A 28 -2.10 2.41 33.71
CA ALA A 28 -2.37 2.53 35.13
C ALA A 28 -3.68 1.85 35.59
N GLY A 29 -4.45 1.24 34.68
CA GLY A 29 -5.74 0.60 34.97
C GLY A 29 -6.89 1.57 35.25
N ARG A 30 -6.74 2.86 34.93
CA ARG A 30 -7.75 3.92 35.15
C ARG A 30 -8.63 4.08 33.92
N LEU A 31 -9.38 3.03 33.60
CA LEU A 31 -10.06 2.85 32.32
C LEU A 31 -11.12 3.91 32.02
N ASP A 32 -11.89 4.36 33.02
CA ASP A 32 -12.93 5.38 32.80
C ASP A 32 -12.34 6.74 32.44
N GLU A 33 -11.22 7.11 33.08
CA GLU A 33 -10.50 8.34 32.74
C GLU A 33 -9.80 8.22 31.38
N ALA A 34 -9.27 7.04 31.04
CA ALA A 34 -8.71 6.78 29.72
C ALA A 34 -9.76 6.94 28.62
N ARG A 35 -10.98 6.43 28.86
CA ARG A 35 -12.11 6.58 27.94
C ARG A 35 -12.45 8.04 27.68
N ALA A 36 -12.54 8.85 28.73
CA ALA A 36 -12.79 10.28 28.57
C ALA A 36 -11.66 10.97 27.80
N ALA A 37 -10.40 10.66 28.10
CA ALA A 37 -9.25 11.23 27.40
C ALA A 37 -9.19 10.84 25.91
N TYR A 38 -9.50 9.58 25.57
CA TYR A 38 -9.62 9.16 24.16
C TYR A 38 -10.77 9.89 23.45
N GLN A 39 -11.93 10.02 24.07
CA GLN A 39 -13.07 10.79 23.53
C GLN A 39 -12.68 12.23 23.21
N GLU A 40 -11.95 12.90 24.09
CA GLU A 40 -11.47 14.26 23.84
C GLU A 40 -10.40 14.30 22.73
N GLY A 41 -9.48 13.33 22.69
CA GLY A 41 -8.46 13.22 21.63
C GLY A 41 -9.08 13.03 20.25
N VAL A 42 -10.07 12.15 20.15
CA VAL A 42 -10.87 11.94 18.94
C VAL A 42 -11.59 13.23 18.53
N ALA A 43 -12.22 13.94 19.47
CA ALA A 43 -12.88 15.20 19.17
C ALA A 43 -11.89 16.26 18.64
N ARG A 44 -10.67 16.35 19.16
CA ARG A 44 -9.63 17.26 18.64
C ARG A 44 -9.02 16.83 17.32
N THR A 45 -9.06 15.53 17.05
CA THR A 45 -8.66 15.00 15.75
C THR A 45 -9.65 15.48 14.70
N LEU A 46 -10.95 15.37 14.97
CA LEU A 46 -12.01 15.73 14.02
C LEU A 46 -12.34 17.22 13.94
N PHE A 47 -12.13 17.99 15.00
CA PHE A 47 -12.55 19.40 15.08
C PHE A 47 -11.44 20.34 15.53
N LEU A 48 -11.36 21.50 14.88
CA LEU A 48 -10.38 22.55 15.18
C LEU A 48 -10.80 23.43 16.38
N ASP A 49 -12.06 23.37 16.79
CA ASP A 49 -12.64 24.19 17.85
C ASP A 49 -13.37 23.38 18.93
N ASP A 50 -13.51 23.96 20.12
CA ASP A 50 -14.15 23.33 21.30
C ASP A 50 -15.64 23.09 21.10
N ALA A 51 -16.31 23.95 20.33
CA ALA A 51 -17.73 23.82 20.05
C ALA A 51 -18.02 22.73 19.01
N ARG A 52 -16.97 22.13 18.40
CA ARG A 52 -17.06 21.07 17.39
C ARG A 52 -17.87 21.52 16.18
N THR A 53 -17.62 22.75 15.74
CA THR A 53 -18.35 23.38 14.63
C THR A 53 -17.50 23.50 13.37
N GLN A 54 -16.18 23.50 13.53
CA GLN A 54 -15.20 23.54 12.46
C GLN A 54 -14.52 22.18 12.36
N ALA A 55 -14.98 21.35 11.42
CA ALA A 55 -14.31 20.10 11.08
C ALA A 55 -12.89 20.37 10.60
N ARG A 56 -11.96 19.47 10.93
CA ARG A 56 -10.60 19.47 10.38
C ARG A 56 -10.65 19.12 8.89
N ALA A 57 -11.31 18.02 8.54
CA ALA A 57 -11.48 17.57 7.15
C ALA A 57 -10.14 17.39 6.43
N GLU A 58 -9.16 16.85 7.14
CA GLU A 58 -7.83 16.53 6.62
C GLU A 58 -7.53 15.04 6.91
N PRO A 59 -8.10 14.11 6.12
CA PRO A 59 -8.07 12.67 6.45
C PRO A 59 -6.67 12.11 6.69
N GLY A 60 -5.65 12.58 5.94
CA GLY A 60 -4.27 12.13 6.16
C GLY A 60 -3.69 12.57 7.51
N ILE A 61 -4.03 13.78 7.99
CA ILE A 61 -3.63 14.24 9.33
C ILE A 61 -4.43 13.50 10.41
N GLU A 62 -5.72 13.30 10.18
CA GLU A 62 -6.61 12.57 11.10
C GLU A 62 -6.15 11.11 11.27
N GLU A 63 -5.78 10.46 10.17
CA GLU A 63 -5.21 9.11 10.15
C GLU A 63 -3.86 9.05 10.88
N ALA A 64 -2.98 10.04 10.70
CA ALA A 64 -1.71 10.08 11.41
C ALA A 64 -1.90 10.14 12.94
N TYR A 65 -2.87 10.92 13.43
CA TYR A 65 -3.20 10.98 14.85
C TYR A 65 -3.81 9.66 15.37
N LEU A 66 -4.71 9.06 14.59
CA LEU A 66 -5.28 7.74 14.87
C LEU A 66 -4.19 6.68 14.98
N ALA A 67 -3.31 6.59 13.98
CA ALA A 67 -2.24 5.61 13.88
C ALA A 67 -1.29 5.67 15.08
N GLY A 68 -0.92 6.88 15.51
CA GLY A 68 -0.13 7.08 16.72
C GLY A 68 -0.82 6.53 17.98
N ALA A 69 -2.11 6.83 18.15
CA ALA A 69 -2.90 6.35 19.29
C ALA A 69 -3.04 4.82 19.32
N LEU A 70 -3.19 4.17 18.17
CA LEU A 70 -3.25 2.70 18.05
C LEU A 70 -1.88 2.05 18.32
N THR A 71 -0.80 2.65 17.83
CA THR A 71 0.57 2.19 18.09
C THR A 71 0.89 2.20 19.59
N ASP A 72 0.48 3.25 20.30
CA ASP A 72 0.65 3.34 21.75
C ASP A 72 -0.15 2.26 22.50
N LEU A 73 -1.32 1.87 21.99
CA LEU A 73 -2.12 0.78 22.55
C LEU A 73 -1.48 -0.60 22.36
N GLU A 74 -0.71 -0.83 21.28
CA GLU A 74 0.11 -2.03 21.11
C GLU A 74 1.19 -2.15 22.19
N LEU A 75 1.76 -1.01 22.60
CA LEU A 75 2.71 -0.99 23.71
C LEU A 75 2.04 -1.42 25.02
N VAL A 76 0.80 -1.02 25.26
CA VAL A 76 0.02 -1.50 26.41
C VAL A 76 -0.14 -3.01 26.34
N LEU A 77 -0.57 -3.57 25.20
CA LEU A 77 -0.75 -5.02 25.03
C LEU A 77 0.53 -5.80 25.33
N ARG A 78 1.68 -5.27 24.91
CA ARG A 78 2.97 -5.89 25.17
C ARG A 78 3.27 -6.07 26.65
N TYR A 79 2.95 -5.08 27.49
CA TYR A 79 3.29 -5.10 28.92
C TYR A 79 2.11 -5.49 29.82
N ARG A 80 0.88 -5.42 29.31
CA ARG A 80 -0.38 -5.66 30.00
C ARG A 80 -1.34 -6.44 29.10
N PRO A 81 -1.00 -7.69 28.72
CA PRO A 81 -1.87 -8.51 27.88
C PRO A 81 -3.20 -8.86 28.57
N ASP A 82 -3.30 -8.69 29.89
CA ASP A 82 -4.56 -8.78 30.62
C ASP A 82 -5.59 -7.73 30.18
N LEU A 83 -5.15 -6.65 29.54
CA LEU A 83 -6.01 -5.56 29.08
C LEU A 83 -6.47 -5.69 27.62
N SER A 84 -6.30 -6.84 26.96
CA SER A 84 -6.60 -7.01 25.54
C SER A 84 -8.01 -6.58 25.12
N ASP A 85 -9.03 -6.95 25.90
CA ASP A 85 -10.41 -6.55 25.61
C ASP A 85 -10.64 -5.05 25.76
N GLN A 86 -10.00 -4.43 26.77
CA GLN A 86 -10.10 -2.99 26.97
C GLN A 86 -9.38 -2.22 25.86
N VAL A 87 -8.18 -2.68 25.47
CA VAL A 87 -7.43 -2.10 24.35
C VAL A 87 -8.24 -2.18 23.07
N ARG A 88 -8.82 -3.34 22.74
CA ARG A 88 -9.72 -3.48 21.58
C ARG A 88 -10.85 -2.46 21.62
N SER A 89 -11.52 -2.31 22.76
CA SER A 89 -12.58 -1.30 22.92
C SER A 89 -12.09 0.13 22.72
N PHE A 90 -10.85 0.46 23.13
CA PHE A 90 -10.27 1.79 22.88
C PHE A 90 -9.89 1.99 21.42
N LYS A 91 -9.38 0.95 20.73
CA LYS A 91 -9.14 1.02 19.28
C LYS A 91 -10.43 1.35 18.54
N GLU A 92 -11.53 0.62 18.82
CA GLU A 92 -12.84 0.89 18.20
C GLU A 92 -13.35 2.31 18.48
N GLN A 93 -13.16 2.80 19.71
CA GLN A 93 -13.53 4.15 20.11
C GLN A 93 -12.75 5.24 19.35
N ILE A 94 -11.52 4.95 18.90
CA ILE A 94 -10.70 5.86 18.10
C ILE A 94 -11.07 5.73 16.62
N VAL A 95 -11.00 4.49 16.08
CA VAL A 95 -11.15 4.23 14.64
C VAL A 95 -12.53 4.60 14.15
N GLY A 96 -13.60 4.27 14.87
CA GLY A 96 -14.97 4.51 14.42
C GLY A 96 -15.26 5.97 14.11
N PRO A 97 -15.16 6.89 15.08
CA PRO A 97 -15.44 8.27 14.80
C PRO A 97 -14.53 8.91 13.76
N ILE A 98 -13.24 8.57 13.76
CA ILE A 98 -12.28 9.17 12.83
C ILE A 98 -12.53 8.68 11.39
N SER A 99 -12.66 7.37 11.18
CA SER A 99 -12.91 6.80 9.84
C SER A 99 -14.22 7.27 9.21
N THR A 100 -15.24 7.53 10.04
CA THR A 100 -16.56 8.01 9.59
C THR A 100 -16.71 9.54 9.60
N GLY A 101 -15.73 10.29 10.13
CA GLY A 101 -15.82 11.72 10.35
C GLY A 101 -16.93 12.14 11.35
N SER A 102 -17.39 11.25 12.23
CA SER A 102 -18.54 11.48 13.09
C SER A 102 -18.40 10.91 14.50
N LEU A 103 -18.58 11.76 15.52
CA LEU A 103 -18.57 11.33 16.94
C LEU A 103 -19.72 10.40 17.32
N SER A 104 -20.75 10.28 16.48
CA SER A 104 -21.93 9.45 16.72
C SER A 104 -21.97 8.19 15.86
N ALA A 105 -20.87 7.83 15.20
CA ALA A 105 -20.79 6.65 14.37
C ALA A 105 -20.76 5.37 15.21
N GLU A 106 -21.92 4.99 15.72
CA GLU A 106 -22.19 3.66 16.24
C GLU A 106 -23.31 3.05 15.42
N GLY A 107 -22.96 2.39 14.31
CA GLY A 107 -23.89 1.65 13.49
C GLY A 107 -23.56 0.17 13.52
N SER A 108 -24.50 -0.69 13.95
CA SER A 108 -24.36 -2.12 13.71
C SER A 108 -24.43 -2.38 12.20
N SER A 109 -23.42 -3.05 11.65
CA SER A 109 -23.42 -3.50 10.26
C SER A 109 -23.65 -5.02 10.21
N PRO A 110 -24.45 -5.54 9.25
CA PRO A 110 -24.52 -6.97 8.97
C PRO A 110 -23.28 -7.48 8.22
N THR A 111 -22.35 -6.61 7.84
CA THR A 111 -21.19 -6.96 7.02
C THR A 111 -20.26 -7.92 7.75
N THR A 112 -19.94 -9.02 7.07
CA THR A 112 -19.01 -10.05 7.55
C THR A 112 -17.92 -10.31 6.52
N PHE A 113 -16.76 -10.75 7.00
CA PHE A 113 -15.60 -11.08 6.18
C PHE A 113 -15.38 -12.60 6.22
N ALA A 114 -15.08 -13.19 5.06
CA ALA A 114 -14.58 -14.54 4.93
C ALA A 114 -13.34 -14.56 4.02
N ASP A 115 -12.48 -15.56 4.20
CA ASP A 115 -11.26 -15.77 3.40
C ASP A 115 -10.38 -14.51 3.28
N ILE A 116 -10.20 -13.81 4.41
CA ILE A 116 -9.38 -12.61 4.45
C ILE A 116 -7.90 -12.95 4.29
N GLU A 117 -7.24 -12.23 3.38
CA GLU A 117 -5.82 -12.34 3.12
C GLU A 117 -5.17 -10.95 3.14
N ALA A 118 -3.90 -10.92 3.59
CA ALA A 118 -3.03 -9.76 3.51
C ALA A 118 -1.93 -10.08 2.49
N ASP A 119 -2.09 -9.57 1.27
CA ASP A 119 -1.10 -9.70 0.21
C ASP A 119 -0.10 -8.55 0.30
N LEU A 120 1.19 -8.91 0.24
CA LEU A 120 2.28 -7.98 0.48
C LEU A 120 3.15 -7.93 -0.78
N TYR A 121 3.20 -6.76 -1.42
CA TYR A 121 4.01 -6.50 -2.60
C TYR A 121 5.08 -5.46 -2.27
N PRO A 122 6.21 -5.40 -3.01
CA PRO A 122 7.27 -4.47 -2.66
C PRO A 122 6.88 -2.99 -2.73
N ALA A 123 5.86 -2.61 -3.50
CA ALA A 123 5.41 -1.23 -3.59
C ALA A 123 4.08 -0.97 -2.88
N GLU A 124 3.33 -2.01 -2.51
CA GLU A 124 1.91 -1.88 -2.12
C GLU A 124 1.48 -2.98 -1.15
N LEU A 125 0.49 -2.67 -0.32
CA LEU A 125 -0.18 -3.61 0.56
C LEU A 125 -1.60 -3.82 0.07
N GLN A 126 -2.09 -5.05 0.09
CA GLN A 126 -3.47 -5.34 -0.26
C GLN A 126 -4.11 -6.21 0.80
N TRP A 127 -5.33 -5.88 1.18
CA TRP A 127 -6.20 -6.87 1.79
C TRP A 127 -7.26 -7.27 0.78
N GLN A 128 -7.65 -8.54 0.82
CA GLN A 128 -8.74 -9.08 0.03
C GLN A 128 -9.60 -10.04 0.86
N ALA A 129 -10.89 -10.08 0.60
CA ALA A 129 -11.84 -10.94 1.32
C ALA A 129 -13.16 -11.11 0.55
N HIS A 130 -13.90 -12.17 0.85
CA HIS A 130 -15.33 -12.23 0.53
C HIS A 130 -16.10 -11.39 1.56
N LEU A 131 -16.98 -10.51 1.08
CA LEU A 131 -17.84 -9.70 1.93
C LEU A 131 -19.30 -10.10 1.74
N ASP A 132 -19.95 -10.47 2.83
CA ASP A 132 -21.39 -10.71 2.86
C ASP A 132 -22.11 -9.55 3.54
N GLY A 133 -23.13 -9.01 2.88
CA GLY A 133 -23.97 -7.95 3.43
C GLY A 133 -23.40 -6.54 3.33
N TYR A 134 -22.22 -6.35 2.72
CA TYR A 134 -21.61 -5.04 2.49
C TYR A 134 -22.50 -4.11 1.64
N ASP A 135 -22.64 -2.87 2.10
CA ASP A 135 -23.35 -1.80 1.40
C ASP A 135 -22.52 -0.52 1.51
N GLU A 136 -21.98 -0.04 0.39
CA GLU A 136 -21.13 1.16 0.34
C GLU A 136 -21.81 2.43 0.86
N ALA A 137 -23.14 2.55 0.73
CA ALA A 137 -23.87 3.72 1.22
C ALA A 137 -24.06 3.72 2.74
N ARG A 138 -23.87 2.56 3.38
CA ARG A 138 -24.07 2.35 4.82
C ARG A 138 -22.77 2.10 5.57
N ASP A 139 -21.83 1.40 4.95
CA ASP A 139 -20.67 0.83 5.61
C ASP A 139 -19.38 1.54 5.19
N VAL A 140 -18.69 2.05 6.21
CA VAL A 140 -17.31 2.52 6.08
C VAL A 140 -16.38 1.41 6.54
N ILE A 141 -15.54 0.91 5.64
CA ILE A 141 -14.45 -0.01 5.97
C ILE A 141 -13.18 0.82 6.18
N SER A 142 -12.60 0.72 7.37
CA SER A 142 -11.29 1.29 7.69
C SER A 142 -10.27 0.17 7.83
N ALA A 143 -9.19 0.24 7.06
CA ALA A 143 -8.09 -0.69 7.12
C ALA A 143 -6.90 -0.06 7.84
N GLN A 144 -6.48 -0.68 8.94
CA GLN A 144 -5.37 -0.24 9.77
C GLN A 144 -4.21 -1.22 9.60
N TRP A 145 -3.17 -0.79 8.89
CA TRP A 145 -1.99 -1.60 8.59
C TRP A 145 -0.92 -1.40 9.65
N TYR A 146 -0.39 -2.49 10.17
CA TYR A 146 0.70 -2.51 11.13
C TYR A 146 1.92 -3.18 10.52
N HIS A 147 3.10 -2.67 10.84
CA HIS A 147 4.37 -3.36 10.62
C HIS A 147 4.98 -3.73 11.98
N GLN A 148 5.53 -4.93 12.07
CA GLN A 148 6.28 -5.33 13.26
C GLN A 148 7.66 -4.69 13.21
N ASP A 149 7.94 -3.82 14.18
CA ASP A 149 9.21 -3.11 14.28
C ASP A 149 10.39 -4.10 14.29
N PRO A 150 11.36 -3.99 13.35
CA PRO A 150 12.49 -4.91 13.26
C PRO A 150 13.43 -4.90 14.48
N ALA A 151 13.45 -3.80 15.24
CA ALA A 151 14.20 -3.72 16.50
C ALA A 151 13.44 -4.34 17.69
N GLY A 152 12.27 -4.94 17.44
CA GLY A 152 11.46 -5.63 18.43
C GLY A 152 10.73 -4.68 19.36
N LEU A 153 10.37 -3.46 18.91
CA LEU A 153 9.56 -2.50 19.68
C LEU A 153 8.07 -2.85 19.72
N GLY A 154 7.59 -3.71 18.81
CA GLY A 154 6.19 -4.17 18.75
C GLY A 154 5.55 -3.83 17.41
N TRP A 155 4.23 -3.96 17.33
CA TRP A 155 3.46 -3.53 16.16
C TRP A 155 3.31 -2.01 16.16
N ALA A 156 3.55 -1.38 15.01
CA ALA A 156 3.31 0.04 14.79
C ALA A 156 2.42 0.22 13.56
N VAL A 157 1.44 1.12 13.64
CA VAL A 157 0.57 1.45 12.49
C VAL A 157 1.37 2.22 11.44
N ILE A 158 1.13 1.93 10.17
CA ILE A 158 1.67 2.62 9.00
C ILE A 158 0.59 3.60 8.50
N PRO A 159 0.59 4.87 8.92
CA PRO A 159 -0.48 5.81 8.58
C PRO A 159 -0.58 6.11 7.08
N GLU A 160 0.51 6.00 6.33
CA GLU A 160 0.56 6.34 4.91
C GLU A 160 -0.31 5.42 4.04
N VAL A 161 -0.56 4.19 4.52
CA VAL A 161 -1.28 3.11 3.81
C VAL A 161 -2.51 2.61 4.56
N SER A 162 -2.71 3.11 5.78
CA SER A 162 -3.95 2.92 6.55
C SER A 162 -4.96 3.96 6.08
N GLN A 163 -6.19 3.53 5.78
CA GLN A 163 -7.17 4.39 5.14
C GLN A 163 -8.58 3.80 5.20
N SER A 164 -9.56 4.68 4.99
CA SER A 164 -10.97 4.30 4.84
C SER A 164 -11.39 4.57 3.40
N ILE A 165 -11.25 3.56 2.55
CA ILE A 165 -11.58 3.63 1.11
C ILE A 165 -12.56 2.49 0.78
N PRO A 166 -13.60 2.74 -0.04
CA PRO A 166 -14.47 1.69 -0.53
C PRO A 166 -13.67 0.60 -1.25
N PRO A 167 -13.88 -0.70 -0.92
CA PRO A 167 -13.22 -1.77 -1.62
C PRO A 167 -13.72 -1.92 -3.05
N THR A 168 -12.83 -2.39 -3.92
CA THR A 168 -13.15 -2.76 -5.30
C THR A 168 -13.58 -4.23 -5.34
N PHE A 169 -14.59 -4.55 -6.15
CA PHE A 169 -14.99 -5.93 -6.40
C PHE A 169 -14.16 -6.54 -7.53
N GLY A 170 -13.33 -7.53 -7.20
CA GLY A 170 -12.45 -8.24 -8.11
C GLY A 170 -13.19 -9.25 -9.00
N THR A 171 -12.54 -9.67 -10.08
CA THR A 171 -13.06 -10.68 -11.02
C THR A 171 -13.06 -12.10 -10.44
N ASP A 172 -12.30 -12.33 -9.38
CA ASP A 172 -12.25 -13.58 -8.61
C ASP A 172 -13.40 -13.70 -7.59
N GLY A 173 -14.27 -12.68 -7.51
CA GLY A 173 -15.41 -12.63 -6.60
C GLY A 173 -15.08 -12.10 -5.20
N ARG A 174 -13.86 -11.65 -4.95
CA ARG A 174 -13.45 -11.03 -3.68
C ARG A 174 -13.43 -9.52 -3.78
N TYR A 175 -13.67 -8.87 -2.65
CA TYR A 175 -13.41 -7.44 -2.49
C TYR A 175 -11.95 -7.24 -2.08
N PHE A 176 -11.33 -6.16 -2.56
CA PHE A 176 -9.97 -5.80 -2.18
C PHE A 176 -9.80 -4.29 -2.05
N VAL A 177 -8.81 -3.88 -1.26
CA VAL A 177 -8.25 -2.52 -1.29
C VAL A 177 -6.75 -2.66 -1.44
N LEU A 178 -6.23 -1.94 -2.42
CA LEU A 178 -4.81 -1.81 -2.69
C LEU A 178 -4.33 -0.45 -2.14
N SER A 179 -3.35 -0.50 -1.24
CA SER A 179 -2.78 0.64 -0.54
C SER A 179 -1.35 0.86 -1.02
N PRO A 180 -1.08 1.88 -1.84
CA PRO A 180 0.24 2.07 -2.42
C PRO A 180 1.20 2.63 -1.37
N TYR A 181 2.22 1.84 -0.99
CA TYR A 181 3.22 2.21 0.01
C TYR A 181 4.32 3.09 -0.59
N LEU A 182 4.79 2.73 -1.79
CA LEU A 182 5.91 3.40 -2.44
C LEU A 182 5.62 4.87 -2.68
N SER A 183 4.46 5.20 -3.25
CA SER A 183 4.07 6.59 -3.56
C SER A 183 3.63 7.42 -2.36
N ARG A 184 3.33 6.78 -1.21
CA ARG A 184 2.77 7.46 -0.03
C ARG A 184 3.75 7.68 1.11
N THR A 185 4.91 7.02 1.08
CA THR A 185 5.96 7.20 2.09
C THR A 185 6.89 8.37 1.77
N TYR A 186 7.44 9.00 2.81
CA TYR A 186 8.44 10.06 2.66
C TYR A 186 9.70 9.81 3.50
N PRO A 187 10.90 9.66 2.89
CA PRO A 187 11.12 9.58 1.44
C PRO A 187 10.43 8.35 0.82
N LEU A 188 10.15 8.40 -0.49
CA LEU A 188 9.57 7.27 -1.23
C LEU A 188 10.44 6.03 -1.03
N GLY A 189 9.82 4.92 -0.60
CA GLY A 189 10.53 3.70 -0.23
C GLY A 189 9.77 2.43 -0.60
N CYS A 190 10.50 1.35 -0.78
CA CYS A 190 9.91 0.02 -0.93
C CYS A 190 9.44 -0.50 0.43
N LEU A 191 8.43 -1.36 0.41
CA LEU A 191 7.96 -2.06 1.59
C LEU A 191 9.13 -2.86 2.19
N PRO A 192 9.45 -2.67 3.48
CA PRO A 192 10.54 -3.42 4.09
C PRO A 192 10.19 -4.90 4.28
N GLY A 193 11.22 -5.73 4.51
CA GLY A 193 11.01 -7.09 5.02
C GLY A 193 10.36 -7.06 6.41
N GLY A 194 9.58 -8.10 6.75
CA GLY A 194 9.04 -8.27 8.10
C GLY A 194 7.59 -8.75 8.13
N ALA A 195 7.01 -8.74 9.33
CA ALA A 195 5.62 -9.12 9.54
C ALA A 195 4.69 -7.90 9.45
N TYR A 196 3.53 -8.12 8.84
CA TYR A 196 2.49 -7.13 8.61
C TYR A 196 1.15 -7.65 9.12
N ARG A 197 0.31 -6.75 9.61
CA ARG A 197 -1.05 -7.07 10.04
C ARG A 197 -2.02 -6.01 9.51
N ALA A 198 -3.12 -6.43 8.92
CA ALA A 198 -4.25 -5.58 8.64
C ALA A 198 -5.34 -5.83 9.69
N GLU A 199 -5.80 -4.79 10.37
CA GLU A 199 -7.06 -4.81 11.13
C GLU A 199 -8.14 -4.09 10.31
N LEU A 200 -9.26 -4.77 10.05
CA LEU A 200 -10.38 -4.22 9.28
C LEU A 200 -11.55 -3.89 10.20
N TYR A 201 -11.96 -2.63 10.17
CA TYR A 201 -13.06 -2.10 10.97
C TYR A 201 -14.25 -1.77 10.07
N VAL A 202 -15.46 -2.19 10.45
CA VAL A 202 -16.69 -1.74 9.80
C VAL A 202 -17.43 -0.81 10.72
N ASN A 203 -17.65 0.43 10.29
CA ASN A 203 -18.27 1.48 11.09
C ASN A 203 -17.64 1.59 12.49
N GLY A 204 -16.32 1.41 12.57
CA GLY A 204 -15.55 1.48 13.81
C GLY A 204 -15.45 0.21 14.64
N ARG A 205 -16.10 -0.89 14.25
CA ARG A 205 -16.01 -2.18 14.97
C ARG A 205 -15.02 -3.09 14.29
N LEU A 206 -14.12 -3.69 15.06
CA LEU A 206 -13.14 -4.64 14.51
C LEU A 206 -13.89 -5.87 14.00
N ALA A 207 -13.87 -6.07 12.68
CA ALA A 207 -14.63 -7.11 12.00
C ALA A 207 -13.75 -8.27 11.53
N ALA A 208 -12.51 -7.98 11.14
CA ALA A 208 -11.55 -8.98 10.68
C ALA A 208 -10.11 -8.53 10.91
N GLN A 209 -9.19 -9.49 10.81
CA GLN A 209 -7.77 -9.22 10.75
C GLN A 209 -7.08 -10.25 9.85
N ALA A 210 -6.00 -9.84 9.21
CA ALA A 210 -5.11 -10.73 8.47
C ALA A 210 -3.65 -10.38 8.77
N GLU A 211 -2.78 -11.38 8.72
CA GLU A 211 -1.35 -11.22 8.89
C GLU A 211 -0.62 -11.83 7.70
N GLY A 212 0.52 -11.25 7.36
CA GLY A 212 1.43 -11.76 6.35
C GLY A 212 2.86 -11.40 6.72
N SER A 213 3.83 -12.03 6.06
CA SER A 213 5.24 -11.68 6.25
C SER A 213 6.00 -11.72 4.95
N THR A 214 6.98 -10.84 4.81
CA THR A 214 7.85 -10.77 3.64
C THR A 214 9.31 -10.96 4.06
N ASP A 215 10.07 -11.51 3.11
CA ASP A 215 11.52 -11.66 3.15
C ASP A 215 12.19 -10.71 2.14
N PHE A 216 11.54 -9.58 1.84
CA PHE A 216 12.05 -8.60 0.89
C PHE A 216 13.48 -8.20 1.30
N ALA A 217 14.40 -8.39 0.36
CA ALA A 217 15.79 -7.95 0.49
C ALA A 217 15.87 -6.41 0.55
N ASP A 218 17.08 -5.85 0.62
CA ASP A 218 17.31 -4.40 0.57
C ASP A 218 16.92 -3.82 -0.81
N LEU A 219 15.61 -3.68 -1.03
CA LEU A 219 15.02 -3.11 -2.22
C LEU A 219 15.14 -1.59 -2.16
N ALA A 220 15.62 -1.00 -3.25
CA ALA A 220 15.68 0.43 -3.43
C ALA A 220 14.52 0.87 -4.34
N ALA A 221 13.84 1.94 -3.91
CA ALA A 221 12.85 2.61 -4.74
C ALA A 221 13.54 3.38 -5.87
N PHE A 222 12.99 3.27 -7.08
CA PHE A 222 13.29 4.15 -8.20
C PHE A 222 12.06 4.97 -8.54
N THR A 223 12.26 6.27 -8.77
CA THR A 223 11.21 7.21 -9.17
C THR A 223 11.61 7.84 -10.50
N GLY A 224 11.05 7.34 -11.60
CA GLY A 224 11.23 7.87 -12.94
C GLY A 224 10.17 8.93 -13.24
N ARG A 225 10.35 10.16 -12.75
CA ARG A 225 9.37 11.25 -12.93
C ARG A 225 9.10 11.59 -14.41
N ASP A 226 10.11 11.43 -15.26
CA ASP A 226 10.00 11.59 -16.72
C ASP A 226 9.20 10.46 -17.38
N LEU A 227 9.18 9.28 -16.75
CA LEU A 227 8.39 8.12 -17.17
C LEU A 227 7.02 8.04 -16.49
N THR A 228 6.72 8.90 -15.51
CA THR A 228 5.52 8.80 -14.65
C THR A 228 5.37 7.39 -14.02
N MET A 229 6.50 6.78 -13.67
CA MET A 229 6.57 5.42 -13.12
C MET A 229 7.50 5.38 -11.90
N ALA A 230 7.19 4.50 -10.96
CA ALA A 230 8.12 4.09 -9.91
C ALA A 230 8.13 2.57 -9.78
N LEU A 231 9.22 2.02 -9.22
CA LEU A 231 9.38 0.58 -9.00
C LEU A 231 10.36 0.29 -7.87
N CYS A 232 10.32 -0.94 -7.37
CA CYS A 232 11.29 -1.51 -6.45
C CYS A 232 12.24 -2.47 -7.16
N ARG A 233 13.53 -2.40 -6.80
CA ARG A 233 14.57 -3.25 -7.38
C ARG A 233 15.67 -3.55 -6.35
N PRO A 234 16.48 -4.61 -6.51
CA PRO A 234 17.62 -4.87 -5.62
C PRO A 234 18.60 -3.69 -5.58
N GLY A 235 18.92 -3.19 -4.39
CA GLY A 235 19.61 -1.90 -4.21
C GLY A 235 21.01 -1.81 -4.83
N ASP A 236 21.65 -2.94 -5.08
CA ASP A 236 22.99 -3.05 -5.65
C ASP A 236 23.02 -3.05 -7.19
N TRP A 237 21.88 -3.16 -7.87
CA TRP A 237 21.82 -3.04 -9.32
C TRP A 237 22.30 -1.67 -9.82
N LEU A 238 22.92 -1.66 -10.99
CA LEU A 238 23.48 -0.48 -11.61
C LEU A 238 22.45 0.13 -12.56
N ARG A 239 22.16 1.42 -12.39
CA ARG A 239 21.33 2.15 -13.35
C ARG A 239 22.08 2.25 -14.67
N ARG A 240 21.37 2.02 -15.76
CA ARG A 240 21.97 2.03 -17.10
C ARG A 240 22.40 3.43 -17.54
N GLU A 241 23.53 3.50 -18.23
CA GLU A 241 24.08 4.76 -18.78
C GLU A 241 23.43 5.14 -20.11
N ASP A 242 23.00 4.15 -20.90
CA ASP A 242 22.39 4.29 -22.23
C ASP A 242 20.88 4.59 -22.20
N ARG A 243 20.34 4.99 -21.04
CA ARG A 243 18.95 5.39 -20.87
C ARG A 243 18.57 6.60 -21.71
N LEU A 244 17.31 6.66 -22.12
CA LEU A 244 16.76 7.74 -22.94
C LEU A 244 15.69 8.48 -22.11
N PRO A 245 16.00 9.69 -21.59
CA PRO A 245 15.07 10.44 -20.74
C PRO A 245 13.69 10.60 -21.38
N GLY A 246 12.65 10.31 -20.60
CA GLY A 246 11.24 10.37 -21.03
C GLY A 246 10.78 9.22 -21.93
N LEU A 247 11.66 8.25 -22.25
CA LEU A 247 11.31 7.07 -23.05
C LEU A 247 11.63 5.77 -22.30
N VAL A 248 12.88 5.55 -21.90
CA VAL A 248 13.30 4.29 -21.27
C VAL A 248 14.35 4.53 -20.18
N ASP A 249 14.18 3.83 -19.06
CA ASP A 249 15.17 3.72 -17.99
C ASP A 249 15.25 2.26 -17.52
N GLY A 250 16.29 1.93 -16.78
CA GLY A 250 16.46 0.57 -16.30
C GLY A 250 17.68 0.37 -15.43
N PHE A 251 17.69 -0.79 -14.79
CA PHE A 251 18.74 -1.24 -13.89
C PHE A 251 19.17 -2.64 -14.27
N THR A 252 20.43 -2.96 -14.06
CA THR A 252 20.99 -4.29 -14.30
C THR A 252 21.86 -4.73 -13.13
N SER A 253 21.80 -6.01 -12.82
CA SER A 253 22.73 -6.66 -11.89
C SER A 253 24.19 -6.46 -12.30
N ALA A 254 25.12 -6.58 -11.36
CA ALA A 254 26.53 -6.29 -11.60
C ALA A 254 27.18 -7.21 -12.66
N ASP A 255 26.67 -8.43 -12.83
CA ASP A 255 27.09 -9.40 -13.87
C ASP A 255 26.33 -9.25 -15.20
N GLY A 256 25.35 -8.33 -15.24
CA GLY A 256 24.53 -8.03 -16.40
C GLY A 256 23.51 -9.13 -16.76
N GLN A 257 23.32 -10.15 -15.92
CA GLN A 257 22.46 -11.29 -16.27
C GLN A 257 20.98 -11.03 -15.97
N SER A 258 20.68 -10.26 -14.92
CA SER A 258 19.32 -9.86 -14.56
C SER A 258 19.14 -8.34 -14.59
N GLY A 259 17.91 -7.88 -14.81
CA GLY A 259 17.60 -6.46 -14.79
C GLY A 259 16.14 -6.13 -14.97
N VAL A 260 15.84 -4.83 -14.94
CA VAL A 260 14.50 -4.27 -15.11
C VAL A 260 14.54 -3.08 -16.07
N LEU A 261 13.49 -2.94 -16.86
CA LEU A 261 13.25 -1.90 -17.84
C LEU A 261 11.90 -1.24 -17.53
N ALA A 262 11.86 0.08 -17.58
CA ALA A 262 10.62 0.86 -17.53
C ALA A 262 10.60 1.76 -18.76
N VAL A 263 9.51 1.72 -19.53
CA VAL A 263 9.37 2.42 -20.81
C VAL A 263 8.05 3.17 -20.85
N ARG A 264 8.05 4.39 -21.40
CA ARG A 264 6.86 5.20 -21.64
C ARG A 264 6.77 5.61 -23.10
N TYR A 265 5.69 5.21 -23.77
CA TYR A 265 5.36 5.64 -25.12
C TYR A 265 4.22 6.65 -25.09
N ALA A 266 4.53 7.93 -25.31
CA ALA A 266 3.51 8.94 -25.54
C ALA A 266 2.89 8.78 -26.94
N LEU A 267 1.64 8.32 -27.01
CA LEU A 267 0.97 8.05 -28.28
C LEU A 267 0.10 9.23 -28.76
N PRO A 268 0.20 9.63 -30.04
CA PRO A 268 -0.78 10.49 -30.68
C PRO A 268 -2.19 9.92 -30.55
N GLY A 269 -3.20 10.78 -30.41
CA GLY A 269 -4.59 10.37 -30.20
C GLY A 269 -5.14 9.39 -31.23
N SER A 270 -4.67 9.47 -32.49
CA SER A 270 -5.07 8.55 -33.57
C SER A 270 -4.63 7.10 -33.35
N LEU A 271 -3.54 6.87 -32.59
CA LEU A 271 -3.02 5.53 -32.31
C LEU A 271 -3.67 4.89 -31.07
N ARG A 272 -4.37 5.68 -30.23
CA ARG A 272 -5.03 5.18 -29.01
C ARG A 272 -6.22 4.28 -29.28
N GLN A 273 -6.76 4.30 -30.50
CA GLN A 273 -7.90 3.47 -30.91
C GLN A 273 -7.48 2.16 -31.57
N VAL A 274 -6.18 1.90 -31.71
CA VAL A 274 -5.68 0.64 -32.25
C VAL A 274 -5.98 -0.47 -31.23
N PRO A 275 -6.66 -1.56 -31.62
CA PRO A 275 -6.89 -2.69 -30.72
C PRO A 275 -5.57 -3.31 -30.25
N GLU A 276 -5.53 -3.76 -28.99
CA GLU A 276 -4.38 -4.45 -28.40
C GLU A 276 -3.09 -3.62 -28.50
N ILE A 277 -3.21 -2.29 -28.36
CA ILE A 277 -2.08 -1.39 -28.58
C ILE A 277 -0.96 -1.67 -27.58
N SER A 278 -1.26 -2.00 -26.32
CA SER A 278 -0.23 -2.40 -25.35
C SER A 278 0.56 -3.63 -25.80
N ALA A 279 -0.12 -4.66 -26.32
CA ALA A 279 0.54 -5.87 -26.81
C ALA A 279 1.45 -5.58 -28.02
N ASN A 280 1.00 -4.70 -28.93
CA ASN A 280 1.81 -4.24 -30.06
C ASN A 280 3.02 -3.41 -29.61
N ILE A 281 2.85 -2.57 -28.59
CA ILE A 281 3.94 -1.77 -28.01
C ILE A 281 4.96 -2.66 -27.28
N ILE A 282 4.56 -3.76 -26.64
CA ILE A 282 5.49 -4.75 -26.09
C ILE A 282 6.42 -5.29 -27.18
N GLU A 283 5.87 -5.69 -28.33
CA GLU A 283 6.66 -6.21 -29.46
C GLU A 283 7.64 -5.15 -30.01
N LEU A 284 7.19 -3.91 -30.14
CA LEU A 284 8.03 -2.78 -30.51
C LEU A 284 9.16 -2.58 -29.49
N THR A 285 8.85 -2.67 -28.20
CA THR A 285 9.81 -2.51 -27.11
C THR A 285 10.89 -3.57 -27.17
N MET A 286 10.51 -4.84 -27.32
CA MET A 286 11.47 -5.95 -27.42
C MET A 286 12.33 -5.85 -28.68
N THR A 287 11.78 -5.32 -29.78
CA THR A 287 12.55 -5.06 -31.00
C THR A 287 13.54 -3.91 -30.83
N ALA A 288 13.12 -2.80 -30.21
CA ALA A 288 13.92 -1.60 -30.06
C ALA A 288 15.02 -1.73 -29.00
N PHE A 289 14.72 -2.44 -27.90
CA PHE A 289 15.59 -2.54 -26.72
C PHE A 289 16.07 -3.97 -26.45
N GLY A 290 15.88 -4.90 -27.39
CA GLY A 290 16.37 -6.27 -27.24
C GLY A 290 17.89 -6.38 -27.04
N SER A 291 18.66 -5.39 -27.51
CA SER A 291 20.11 -5.31 -27.26
C SER A 291 20.49 -4.98 -25.82
N TRP A 292 19.54 -4.58 -24.98
CA TRP A 292 19.75 -4.36 -23.55
C TRP A 292 19.68 -5.66 -22.74
N LEU A 293 19.26 -6.75 -23.36
CA LEU A 293 19.13 -8.07 -22.76
C LEU A 293 20.41 -8.90 -22.99
N PRO A 294 20.66 -9.95 -22.18
CA PRO A 294 21.82 -10.84 -22.37
C PRO A 294 21.81 -11.62 -23.71
N GLY A 295 20.64 -11.76 -24.33
CA GLY A 295 20.47 -12.43 -25.62
C GLY A 295 19.26 -11.89 -26.39
N THR A 296 19.04 -12.41 -27.60
CA THR A 296 17.95 -11.96 -28.48
C THR A 296 16.60 -12.50 -27.99
N PRO A 297 15.63 -11.65 -27.62
CA PRO A 297 14.34 -12.10 -27.13
C PRO A 297 13.49 -12.67 -28.28
N VAL A 298 12.92 -13.85 -28.05
CA VAL A 298 11.97 -14.53 -28.95
C VAL A 298 10.67 -14.74 -28.19
N TYR A 299 9.55 -14.28 -28.77
CA TYR A 299 8.24 -14.37 -28.13
C TYR A 299 7.84 -15.83 -27.88
N ASP A 300 7.43 -16.11 -26.65
CA ASP A 300 6.91 -17.43 -26.26
C ASP A 300 5.41 -17.53 -26.56
N ALA A 301 5.10 -17.96 -27.78
CA ALA A 301 3.73 -18.14 -28.22
C ALA A 301 2.95 -19.23 -27.45
N GLN A 302 3.61 -20.08 -26.65
CA GLN A 302 2.91 -21.09 -25.85
C GLN A 302 2.19 -20.47 -24.66
N ASN A 303 2.82 -19.49 -24.01
CA ASN A 303 2.22 -18.74 -22.90
C ASN A 303 1.21 -17.68 -23.39
N GLY A 304 1.31 -17.27 -24.66
CA GLY A 304 0.33 -16.37 -25.26
C GLY A 304 0.42 -14.95 -24.72
N THR A 305 -0.68 -14.20 -24.84
CA THR A 305 -0.84 -12.87 -24.23
C THR A 305 -1.96 -12.97 -23.22
N THR A 306 -1.72 -12.51 -21.99
CA THR A 306 -2.76 -12.39 -20.96
C THR A 306 -3.04 -10.91 -20.69
N SER A 307 -4.19 -10.64 -20.06
CA SER A 307 -4.62 -9.28 -19.70
C SER A 307 -4.68 -9.13 -18.18
N ASP A 308 -3.64 -9.61 -17.51
CA ASP A 308 -3.53 -9.54 -16.06
C ASP A 308 -3.37 -8.08 -15.60
N TYR A 309 -3.61 -7.83 -14.31
CA TYR A 309 -3.45 -6.50 -13.71
C TYR A 309 -2.03 -5.97 -13.92
N PHE A 310 -1.90 -4.69 -14.24
CA PHE A 310 -0.60 -4.01 -14.28
C PHE A 310 -0.80 -2.52 -13.97
N MET A 311 -0.29 -2.06 -12.82
CA MET A 311 -0.26 -0.64 -12.41
C MET A 311 -1.63 0.08 -12.41
N GLY A 312 -2.75 -0.65 -12.36
CA GLY A 312 -4.10 -0.09 -12.50
C GLY A 312 -4.42 0.47 -13.89
N LEU A 313 -3.63 0.10 -14.91
CA LEU A 313 -3.78 0.58 -16.28
C LEU A 313 -4.89 -0.15 -17.04
N THR A 314 -5.33 0.45 -18.14
CA THR A 314 -6.29 -0.16 -19.08
C THR A 314 -5.57 -0.84 -20.26
N ASP A 315 -6.27 -1.61 -21.10
CA ASP A 315 -5.67 -2.34 -22.23
C ASP A 315 -4.41 -3.12 -21.82
N THR A 316 -4.49 -3.90 -20.73
CA THR A 316 -3.30 -4.58 -20.22
C THR A 316 -2.90 -5.77 -21.09
N ALA A 317 -1.59 -5.95 -21.24
CA ALA A 317 -1.00 -7.06 -21.94
C ALA A 317 0.23 -7.56 -21.19
N TRP A 318 0.32 -8.88 -21.01
CA TRP A 318 1.48 -9.57 -20.47
C TRP A 318 1.99 -10.57 -21.50
N ARG A 319 3.32 -10.59 -21.70
CA ARG A 319 3.99 -11.49 -22.65
C ARG A 319 5.33 -11.94 -22.09
N ARG A 320 5.63 -13.21 -22.32
CA ARG A 320 6.94 -13.79 -22.06
C ARG A 320 7.78 -13.90 -23.33
N TYR A 321 9.07 -13.62 -23.20
CA TYR A 321 10.09 -13.84 -24.23
C TYR A 321 11.21 -14.72 -23.66
N ASN A 322 11.81 -15.53 -24.53
CA ASN A 322 12.96 -16.36 -24.21
C ASN A 322 14.20 -15.86 -25.00
N TYR A 323 15.36 -15.78 -24.35
CA TYR A 323 16.62 -15.40 -25.02
C TYR A 323 17.74 -16.45 -24.82
N ASP A 324 17.39 -17.73 -24.87
CA ASP A 324 18.24 -18.94 -24.77
C ASP A 324 18.87 -19.20 -23.39
N SER A 325 19.17 -18.15 -22.63
CA SER A 325 19.78 -18.23 -21.29
C SER A 325 18.85 -17.79 -20.16
N GLY A 326 17.68 -17.26 -20.51
CA GLY A 326 16.73 -16.71 -19.57
C GLY A 326 15.42 -16.28 -20.20
N TYR A 327 14.58 -15.65 -19.39
CA TYR A 327 13.30 -15.08 -19.81
C TYR A 327 13.28 -13.57 -19.65
N VAL A 328 12.42 -12.93 -20.43
CA VAL A 328 11.88 -11.60 -20.14
C VAL A 328 10.39 -11.76 -19.89
N GLU A 329 9.91 -11.27 -18.76
CA GLU A 329 8.50 -11.05 -18.51
C GLU A 329 8.21 -9.57 -18.77
N VAL A 330 7.22 -9.29 -19.61
CA VAL A 330 6.89 -7.92 -20.03
C VAL A 330 5.41 -7.68 -19.79
N ALA A 331 5.09 -6.61 -19.07
CA ALA A 331 3.74 -6.12 -18.88
C ALA A 331 3.61 -4.71 -19.47
N ALA A 332 2.46 -4.41 -20.06
CA ALA A 332 2.15 -3.08 -20.54
C ALA A 332 0.69 -2.73 -20.32
N GLY A 333 0.40 -1.43 -20.24
CA GLY A 333 -0.95 -0.91 -20.15
C GLY A 333 -1.02 0.56 -20.56
N MET A 334 -2.23 1.03 -20.84
CA MET A 334 -2.53 2.40 -21.21
C MET A 334 -2.92 3.23 -19.97
N SER A 335 -2.20 4.32 -19.75
CA SER A 335 -2.51 5.32 -18.72
C SER A 335 -3.60 6.29 -19.17
N ASP A 336 -4.18 7.02 -18.22
CA ASP A 336 -5.28 7.95 -18.48
C ASP A 336 -4.91 9.09 -19.44
N ASP A 337 -3.64 9.50 -19.48
CA ASP A 337 -3.13 10.47 -20.45
C ASP A 337 -2.99 9.90 -21.87
N GLY A 338 -3.22 8.59 -22.03
CA GLY A 338 -3.15 7.81 -23.25
C GLY A 338 -1.73 7.44 -23.69
N ALA A 339 -0.75 7.49 -22.78
CA ALA A 339 0.53 6.84 -22.99
C ALA A 339 0.42 5.33 -22.74
N VAL A 340 1.32 4.54 -23.35
CA VAL A 340 1.51 3.13 -23.00
C VAL A 340 2.76 3.01 -22.16
N LEU A 341 2.60 2.49 -20.94
CA LEU A 341 3.68 2.19 -20.02
C LEU A 341 4.03 0.72 -20.15
N VAL A 342 5.33 0.41 -20.17
CA VAL A 342 5.85 -0.95 -20.27
C VAL A 342 6.83 -1.19 -19.14
N GLY A 343 6.59 -2.25 -18.37
CA GLY A 343 7.54 -2.82 -17.44
C GLY A 343 8.10 -4.12 -18.01
N ALA A 344 9.40 -4.33 -17.91
CA ALA A 344 9.99 -5.63 -18.21
C ALA A 344 11.03 -6.02 -17.19
N VAL A 345 11.03 -7.28 -16.80
CA VAL A 345 12.06 -7.89 -15.96
C VAL A 345 12.71 -9.02 -16.75
N TYR A 346 14.03 -9.11 -16.72
CA TYR A 346 14.78 -10.16 -17.39
C TYR A 346 15.79 -10.80 -16.46
N GLY A 347 16.05 -12.08 -16.67
CA GLY A 347 17.13 -12.80 -16.00
C GLY A 347 17.15 -14.30 -16.32
N PRO A 348 18.12 -15.04 -15.75
CA PRO A 348 18.32 -16.45 -16.05
C PRO A 348 17.12 -17.32 -15.68
N TYR A 349 16.95 -18.48 -16.33
CA TYR A 349 15.84 -19.40 -16.04
C TYR A 349 15.70 -19.73 -14.56
N ALA A 350 16.82 -20.05 -13.90
CA ALA A 350 16.85 -20.40 -12.48
C ALA A 350 16.36 -19.27 -11.57
N TRP A 351 16.44 -18.01 -12.01
CA TRP A 351 15.93 -16.87 -11.25
C TRP A 351 14.41 -16.74 -11.37
N PHE A 352 13.85 -17.11 -12.53
CA PHE A 352 12.39 -17.20 -12.76
C PHE A 352 11.71 -18.40 -12.10
N ASP A 353 12.48 -19.36 -11.60
CA ASP A 353 11.96 -20.42 -10.72
C ASP A 353 11.56 -19.85 -9.33
N GLY A 354 12.03 -18.65 -8.99
CA GLY A 354 11.67 -17.89 -7.80
C GLY A 354 10.59 -16.84 -8.05
N VAL A 355 10.22 -16.12 -6.98
CA VAL A 355 9.18 -15.06 -7.01
C VAL A 355 9.74 -13.65 -7.22
N GLU A 356 11.05 -13.48 -7.12
CA GLU A 356 11.70 -12.16 -7.17
C GLU A 356 11.47 -11.38 -8.48
N PRO A 357 11.53 -11.99 -9.68
CA PRO A 357 11.28 -11.25 -10.92
C PRO A 357 9.88 -10.64 -10.95
N TYR A 358 8.88 -11.42 -10.56
CA TYR A 358 7.48 -11.00 -10.52
C TYR A 358 7.29 -9.91 -9.47
N ARG A 359 7.89 -10.04 -8.28
CA ARG A 359 7.88 -8.98 -7.25
C ARG A 359 8.42 -7.65 -7.77
N ILE A 360 9.46 -7.64 -8.61
CA ILE A 360 9.98 -6.40 -9.22
C ILE A 360 8.94 -5.81 -10.18
N LEU A 361 8.32 -6.64 -11.03
CA LEU A 361 7.35 -6.18 -12.01
C LEU A 361 6.03 -5.72 -11.35
N ASP A 362 5.55 -6.45 -10.36
CA ASP A 362 4.36 -6.13 -9.55
C ASP A 362 4.59 -4.90 -8.65
N SER A 363 5.85 -4.52 -8.40
CA SER A 363 6.16 -3.30 -7.67
C SER A 363 6.07 -2.02 -8.52
N MET A 364 5.85 -2.16 -9.82
CA MET A 364 5.71 -1.00 -10.67
C MET A 364 4.38 -0.31 -10.37
N ILE A 365 4.43 1.02 -10.26
CA ILE A 365 3.26 1.86 -10.04
C ILE A 365 3.33 3.10 -10.93
N THR A 366 2.16 3.66 -11.26
CA THR A 366 2.09 4.99 -11.88
C THR A 366 2.36 6.07 -10.84
N LEU A 367 2.93 7.18 -11.30
CA LEU A 367 3.05 8.41 -10.51
C LEU A 367 2.07 9.43 -11.08
N GLU A 368 1.12 9.87 -10.27
CA GLU A 368 0.18 10.96 -10.59
C GLU A 368 0.80 12.36 -10.45
#